data_AF-A0A174H7R8-F1
#
_entry.id   AF-A0A174H7R8-F1
#
_cell.length_a   1.000
_cell.length_b   1.000
_cell.length_c   1.000
_cell.angle_alpha   90.00
_cell.angle_beta   90.00
_cell.angle_gamma   90.00
#
_symmetry.space_group_name_H-M   'P 1'
#
loop_
_entity.id
_entity.type
_entity.pdbx_description
1 polymer ?
#
loop_
_entity_poly.entity_id
_entity_poly.type
_entity_poly.pdbx_seq_one_letter_code
_entity_poly.pdbx_strand_id
1 'polypeptide(L)' 'MKKIGLGISILLFAIVISLSSSGMGLLTMGIGIVGLIFSLIGFMEHE' A
#
# COMPACT_ATOMS: atom_id res chain seq x y z
N MET A 1 10.94 -15.14 8.84
CA MET A 1 9.52 -14.78 8.59
C MET A 1 9.35 -13.52 7.74
N LYS A 2 10.35 -13.13 6.93
CA LYS A 2 10.36 -11.88 6.14
C LYS A 2 9.31 -11.83 5.01
N LYS A 3 8.82 -12.97 4.49
CA LYS A 3 7.90 -12.99 3.33
C LYS A 3 6.47 -12.51 3.62
N ILE A 4 6.04 -12.49 4.88
CA ILE A 4 4.66 -12.19 5.26
C ILE A 4 4.37 -10.67 5.24
N GLY A 5 5.33 -9.84 5.65
CA GLY A 5 5.14 -8.38 5.67
C GLY A 5 4.92 -7.78 4.27
N LEU A 6 5.62 -8.32 3.26
CA LEU A 6 5.50 -7.85 1.89
C LEU A 6 4.14 -8.21 1.28
N GLY A 7 3.59 -9.37 1.64
CA GLY A 7 2.23 -9.76 1.23
C GLY A 7 1.15 -8.85 1.81
N ILE A 8 1.26 -8.46 3.08
CA ILE A 8 0.29 -7.59 3.76
C ILE A 8 0.28 -6.17 3.17
N SER A 9 1.46 -5.66 2.81
CA SER A 9 1.64 -4.38 2.12
C SER A 9 0.88 -4.30 0.79
N ILE A 10 1.08 -5.30 -0.07
CA ILE A 10 0.42 -5.40 -1.37
C ILE A 10 -1.10 -5.56 -1.20
N LEU A 11 -1.54 -6.31 -0.19
CA LEU A 11 -2.96 -6.52 0.07
C LEU A 11 -3.66 -5.21 0.44
N LEU A 12 -3.06 -4.42 1.35
CA LEU A 12 -3.55 -3.10 1.74
C LEU A 12 -3.58 -2.13 0.56
N PHE A 13 -2.56 -2.16 -0.31
CA PHE A 13 -2.52 -1.35 -1.52
C PHE A 13 -3.65 -1.71 -2.50
N ALA A 14 -3.92 -3.00 -2.71
CA ALA A 14 -4.98 -3.47 -3.59
C ALA A 14 -6.38 -3.04 -3.11
N ILE A 15 -6.60 -3.00 -1.79
CA ILE A 15 -7.87 -2.53 -1.19
C ILE A 15 -8.05 -1.02 -1.43
N VAL A 16 -6.99 -0.22 -1.25
CA VAL A 16 -7.02 1.23 -1.50
C VAL A 16 -7.30 1.54 -2.98
N ILE A 17 -6.68 0.80 -3.91
CA ILE A 17 -6.94 0.94 -5.35
C ILE A 17 -8.37 0.52 -5.70
N SER A 18 -8.89 -0.57 -5.11
CA SER A 18 -10.26 -1.02 -5.33
C SER A 18 -11.29 0.01 -4.84
N LEU A 19 -11.03 0.67 -3.71
CA LEU A 19 -11.82 1.81 -3.24
C LEU A 19 -11.68 3.04 -4.14
N SER A 20 -10.48 3.30 -4.69
CA SER A 20 -10.22 4.42 -5.62
C SER A 20 -11.05 4.33 -6.89
N SER A 21 -11.16 3.12 -7.44
CA SER A 21 -11.87 2.84 -8.68
C SER A 21 -13.38 3.13 -8.60
N SER A 22 -13.92 3.36 -7.40
CA SER A 22 -15.28 3.83 -7.17
C SER A 22 -15.51 5.32 -7.53
N GLY A 23 -14.50 6.05 -8.01
CA GLY A 23 -14.69 7.37 -8.62
C GLY A 23 -13.87 8.52 -8.02
N MET A 24 -12.85 8.26 -7.20
CA MET A 24 -12.00 9.29 -6.59
C MET A 24 -10.54 9.16 -7.08
N GLY A 25 -10.36 9.37 -8.39
CA GLY A 25 -9.18 8.91 -9.14
C GLY A 25 -7.85 9.60 -8.86
N LEU A 26 -7.82 10.79 -8.25
CA LEU A 26 -6.56 11.51 -7.97
C LEU A 26 -6.14 11.45 -6.51
N LEU A 27 -7.06 11.69 -5.58
CA LEU A 27 -6.75 11.67 -4.14
C LEU A 27 -6.36 10.28 -3.67
N THR A 28 -7.09 9.25 -4.14
CA THR A 28 -6.81 7.89 -3.71
C THR A 28 -5.57 7.31 -4.40
N MET A 29 -5.21 7.80 -5.59
CA MET A 29 -3.93 7.46 -6.23
C MET A 29 -2.75 8.01 -5.42
N GLY A 30 -2.85 9.26 -4.93
CA GLY A 30 -1.86 9.86 -4.03
C GLY A 30 -1.73 9.10 -2.70
N ILE A 31 -2.85 8.78 -2.06
CA ILE A 31 -2.87 8.00 -0.80
C ILE A 31 -2.31 6.59 -1.03
N GLY A 32 -2.61 5.96 -2.17
CA GLY A 32 -2.07 4.65 -2.54
C GLY A 32 -0.55 4.66 -2.68
N ILE A 33 0.03 5.66 -3.35
CA ILE A 33 1.49 5.77 -3.50
C ILE A 33 2.17 6.06 -2.15
N VAL A 34 1.62 6.96 -1.33
CA VAL A 34 2.16 7.25 0.01
C VAL A 34 2.11 5.99 0.90
N GLY A 35 1.01 5.23 0.85
CA GLY A 35 0.87 3.96 1.56
C GLY A 35 1.87 2.90 1.10
N LEU A 36 2.17 2.84 -0.21
CA LEU A 36 3.19 1.95 -0.77
C LEU A 36 4.60 2.29 -0.27
N ILE A 37 4.98 3.58 -0.32
CA ILE A 37 6.30 4.03 0.15
C ILE A 37 6.47 3.77 1.64
N PHE A 38 5.44 4.11 2.44
CA PHE A 38 5.46 3.85 3.88
C PHE A 38 5.60 2.37 4.19
N SER A 39 4.93 1.51 3.42
CA SER A 39 4.97 0.07 3.62
C SER A 39 6.29 -0.56 3.14
N LEU A 40 6.93 -0.03 2.11
CA LEU A 40 8.30 -0.41 1.72
C LEU A 40 9.33 -0.01 2.78
N ILE A 41 9.23 1.20 3.34
CA ILE A 41 10.12 1.70 4.41
C ILE A 41 9.93 0.88 5.68
N GLY A 42 8.69 0.69 6.14
CA GLY A 42 8.40 -0.11 7.33
C GLY A 42 8.79 -1.59 7.18
N PHE A 43 8.85 -2.10 5.95
CA PHE A 43 9.38 -3.44 5.68
C PHE A 43 10.92 -3.50 5.77
N MET A 44 11.60 -2.40 5.43
CA MET A 44 13.06 -2.29 5.47
C MET A 44 13.59 -1.96 6.87
N GLU A 45 12.85 -1.18 7.67
CA GLU A 45 13.22 -0.81 9.05
C GLU A 45 12.98 -1.94 10.07
N HIS A 46 12.21 -2.96 9.69
CA HIS A 46 12.02 -4.20 10.46
C HIS A 46 12.98 -5.31 9.99
N GLU A 47 14.22 -4.93 9.64
CA GLU A 47 15.40 -5.79 9.45
C GLU A 47 16.37 -5.66 10.62
#